data_AF-A0A529F964-F1
#
_entry.id   AF-A0A529F964-F1
#
_cell.length_a   1.000
_cell.length_b   1.000
_cell.length_c   1.000
_cell.angle_alpha   90.00
_cell.angle_beta   90.00
_cell.angle_gamma   90.00
#
_symmetry.space_group_name_H-M   'P 1'
#
loop_
_entity.id
_entity.type
_entity.pdbx_description
1 polymer ?
#
loop_
_entity_poly.entity_id
_entity_poly.type
_entity_poly.pdbx_seq_one_letter_code
_entity_poly.pdbx_strand_id
1 'polypeptide(L)'
;ANGVKLVGRSFKYHRPRGILTAGSEEPNALVELRSGARREPNTKATTAELYDGLEAASQNRWPSLRHDFLSVNQLFAPIFVAGFYYKTFMWPAKFW
;
A
#
# COMPACT_ATOMS: atom_id res chain seq x y z
N ALA A 1 10.38 6.96 17.16
CA ALA A 1 10.37 5.93 18.22
C ALA A 1 11.26 4.73 17.85
N ASN A 2 10.90 3.87 16.88
CA ASN A 2 11.60 2.60 16.65
C ASN A 2 12.53 2.55 15.42
N GLY A 3 12.95 3.69 14.88
CA GLY A 3 13.80 3.75 13.67
C GLY A 3 13.16 3.27 12.37
N VAL A 4 11.88 2.90 12.37
CA VAL A 4 11.14 2.42 11.19
C VAL A 4 10.74 3.60 10.31
N LYS A 5 11.29 3.64 9.09
CA LYS A 5 10.95 4.66 8.06
C LYS A 5 10.09 4.12 6.93
N LEU A 6 10.18 2.82 6.65
CA LEU A 6 9.42 2.16 5.60
C LEU A 6 8.19 1.49 6.22
N VAL A 7 7.01 1.96 5.86
CA VAL A 7 5.72 1.52 6.43
C VAL A 7 4.87 0.80 5.40
N GLY A 8 5.06 1.08 4.11
CA GLY A 8 4.32 0.44 3.03
C GLY A 8 4.97 0.60 1.66
N ARG A 9 4.23 0.18 0.65
CA ARG A 9 4.59 0.30 -0.77
C ARG A 9 3.44 0.96 -1.52
N SER A 10 3.76 1.74 -2.54
CA SER A 10 2.70 2.34 -3.37
C SER A 10 1.95 1.25 -4.15
N PHE A 11 0.63 1.34 -4.22
CA PHE A 11 -0.22 0.34 -4.89
C PHE A 11 0.24 -0.06 -6.31
N LYS A 12 0.48 0.92 -7.20
CA LYS A 12 0.78 0.63 -8.61
C LYS A 12 2.24 0.26 -8.87
N TYR A 13 3.15 1.05 -8.30
CA TYR A 13 4.57 1.03 -8.66
C TYR A 13 5.46 0.38 -7.61
N HIS A 14 4.90 -0.05 -6.47
CA HIS A 14 5.67 -0.64 -5.37
C HIS A 14 6.87 0.22 -4.88
N ARG A 15 6.76 1.55 -5.04
CA ARG A 15 7.74 2.50 -4.51
C ARG A 15 7.72 2.49 -2.98
N PRO A 16 8.87 2.56 -2.30
CA PRO A 16 8.93 2.68 -0.84
C PRO A 16 8.07 3.83 -0.33
N ARG A 17 7.27 3.60 0.72
CA ARG A 17 6.43 4.61 1.36
C ARG A 17 6.67 4.64 2.87
N GLY A 18 6.90 5.84 3.39
CA GLY A 18 6.95 6.13 4.82
C GLY A 18 5.81 7.05 5.24
N ILE A 19 5.72 7.30 6.54
CA ILE A 19 4.84 8.33 7.11
C ILE A 19 5.23 9.70 6.53
N LEU A 20 4.24 10.47 6.09
CA LEU A 20 4.45 11.79 5.49
C LEU A 20 3.84 12.92 6.33
N THR A 21 2.69 12.68 6.95
CA THR A 21 1.96 13.64 7.79
C THR A 21 1.64 13.02 9.14
N ALA A 22 0.81 13.69 9.95
CA ALA A 22 0.55 13.29 11.34
C ALA A 22 -0.94 13.20 11.70
N GLY A 23 -1.84 13.30 10.71
CA GLY A 23 -3.28 13.27 10.93
C GLY A 23 -4.05 12.46 9.88
N SER A 24 -5.33 12.80 9.75
CA SER A 24 -6.27 12.14 8.83
C SER A 24 -5.92 12.28 7.34
N GLU A 25 -5.07 13.27 7.03
CA GLU A 25 -4.58 13.61 5.71
C GLU A 25 -3.41 12.71 5.23
N GLU A 26 -2.94 11.78 6.07
CA GLU A 26 -1.83 10.86 5.74
C GLU A 26 -2.16 9.98 4.53
N PRO A 27 -1.38 10.07 3.43
CA PRO A 27 -1.67 9.36 2.19
C PRO A 27 -0.91 8.03 2.02
N ASN A 28 0.13 7.78 2.83
CA ASN A 28 1.10 6.72 2.60
C ASN A 28 1.03 5.61 3.65
N ALA A 29 0.99 5.96 4.94
CA ALA A 29 1.11 5.04 6.06
C ALA A 29 -0.21 4.31 6.35
N LEU A 30 -0.68 3.55 5.36
CA LEU A 30 -1.81 2.64 5.48
C LEU A 30 -1.32 1.27 5.96
N VAL A 31 -1.92 0.80 7.04
CA VAL A 31 -1.62 -0.48 7.66
C VAL A 31 -2.88 -1.32 7.76
N GLU A 32 -2.67 -2.60 7.86
CA GLU A 32 -3.71 -3.54 8.22
C GLU A 32 -3.62 -3.84 9.71
N LEU A 33 -4.73 -3.66 10.42
CA LEU A 33 -4.81 -3.95 11.84
C LEU A 33 -5.54 -5.27 12.06
N ARG A 34 -5.21 -5.93 13.18
CA ARG A 34 -5.87 -7.16 13.65
C ARG A 34 -5.71 -8.33 12.66
N SER A 35 -6.24 -9.48 13.05
CA SER A 35 -6.13 -10.73 12.28
C SER A 35 -7.47 -11.49 12.22
N GLY A 36 -7.53 -12.50 11.35
CA GLY A 36 -8.72 -13.34 11.17
C GLY A 36 -9.95 -12.57 10.69
N ALA A 37 -11.12 -12.86 11.29
CA ALA A 37 -12.40 -12.26 10.91
C ALA A 37 -12.54 -10.77 11.29
N ARG A 38 -11.64 -10.24 12.14
CA ARG A 38 -11.64 -8.83 12.56
C ARG A 38 -10.58 -8.00 11.86
N ARG A 39 -9.97 -8.53 10.80
CA ARG A 39 -8.94 -7.86 10.00
C ARG A 39 -9.47 -6.55 9.42
N GLU A 40 -8.73 -5.48 9.63
CA GLU A 40 -9.08 -4.11 9.24
C GLU A 40 -8.02 -3.56 8.27
N PRO A 41 -8.26 -3.61 6.96
CA PRO A 41 -7.32 -3.11 5.97
C PRO A 41 -7.41 -1.58 5.83
N ASN A 42 -6.32 -0.98 5.35
CA ASN A 42 -6.23 0.43 4.92
C ASN A 42 -6.45 1.45 6.06
N THR A 43 -6.16 1.07 7.29
CA THR A 43 -6.21 2.00 8.43
C THR A 43 -5.03 2.94 8.39
N LYS A 44 -5.26 4.24 8.60
CA LYS A 44 -4.19 5.23 8.70
C LYS A 44 -3.46 5.08 10.02
N ALA A 45 -2.16 4.81 9.97
CA ALA A 45 -1.34 4.64 11.17
C ALA A 45 -1.30 5.91 12.05
N THR A 46 -1.48 7.09 11.44
CA THR A 46 -1.47 8.40 12.13
C THR A 46 -2.70 8.66 12.98
N THR A 47 -3.82 7.95 12.73
CA THR A 47 -5.08 8.13 13.47
C THR A 47 -5.44 6.92 14.32
N ALA A 48 -4.66 5.84 14.26
CA ALA A 48 -4.86 4.65 15.06
C ALA A 48 -4.18 4.82 16.42
N GLU A 49 -4.96 4.76 17.50
CA GLU A 49 -4.42 4.80 18.86
C GLU A 49 -3.67 3.51 19.18
N LEU A 50 -2.52 3.65 19.86
CA LEU A 50 -1.75 2.52 20.35
C LEU A 50 -2.43 1.92 21.58
N TYR A 51 -2.54 0.60 21.60
CA TYR A 51 -3.01 -0.18 22.76
C TYR A 51 -2.17 -1.46 22.87
N ASP A 52 -2.19 -2.08 24.05
CA ASP A 52 -1.45 -3.31 24.27
C ASP A 52 -1.97 -4.46 23.39
N GLY A 53 -1.06 -5.21 22.79
CA GLY A 53 -1.40 -6.27 21.84
C GLY A 53 -1.87 -5.80 20.46
N LEU A 54 -1.69 -4.53 20.09
CA LEU A 54 -1.98 -4.05 18.73
C LEU A 54 -1.13 -4.80 17.69
N GLU A 55 -1.80 -5.53 16.81
CA GLU A 55 -1.19 -6.17 15.64
C GLU A 55 -1.37 -5.30 14.40
N ALA A 56 -0.26 -4.98 13.72
CA ALA A 56 -0.26 -4.23 12.47
C ALA A 56 0.66 -4.84 11.41
N ALA A 57 0.19 -4.89 10.17
CA ALA A 57 0.95 -5.34 9.01
C ALA A 57 1.00 -4.28 7.90
N SER A 58 2.16 -4.15 7.25
CA SER A 58 2.33 -3.26 6.09
C SER A 58 1.65 -3.81 4.83
N GLN A 59 1.12 -2.91 4.00
CA GLN A 59 0.35 -3.28 2.80
C GLN A 59 1.15 -3.19 1.49
N ASN A 60 0.55 -3.73 0.41
CA ASN A 60 1.04 -3.68 -0.98
C ASN A 60 2.45 -4.25 -1.17
N ARG A 61 2.78 -5.34 -0.49
CA ARG A 61 4.13 -5.92 -0.48
C ARG A 61 4.09 -7.43 -0.69
N TRP A 62 5.08 -7.97 -1.42
CA TRP A 62 5.30 -9.42 -1.46
C TRP A 62 6.75 -9.78 -1.81
N PRO A 63 7.39 -10.74 -1.13
CA PRO A 63 6.89 -11.47 0.06
C PRO A 63 6.99 -10.66 1.37
N SER A 64 7.81 -9.60 1.40
CA SER A 64 8.01 -8.79 2.61
C SER A 64 8.20 -7.32 2.27
N LEU A 65 8.13 -6.43 3.26
CA LEU A 65 8.23 -4.99 3.00
C LEU A 65 9.61 -4.60 2.46
N ARG A 66 10.65 -5.25 2.99
CA ARG A 66 12.05 -5.02 2.62
C ARG A 66 12.39 -5.68 1.29
N HIS A 67 11.93 -6.90 1.07
CA HIS A 67 12.10 -7.65 -0.18
C HIS A 67 10.76 -7.73 -0.90
N ASP A 68 10.47 -6.73 -1.72
CA ASP A 68 9.24 -6.64 -2.49
C ASP A 68 9.54 -6.89 -3.97
N PHE A 69 9.21 -8.08 -4.48
CA PHE A 69 9.50 -8.47 -5.87
C PHE A 69 8.66 -7.68 -6.87
N LEU A 70 7.47 -7.23 -6.44
CA LEU A 70 6.60 -6.38 -7.25
C LEU A 70 7.18 -4.97 -7.47
N SER A 71 8.28 -4.61 -6.77
CA SER A 71 9.04 -3.37 -7.06
C SER A 71 9.57 -3.29 -8.49
N VAL A 72 9.67 -4.41 -9.21
CA VAL A 72 9.96 -4.44 -10.65
C VAL A 72 8.94 -3.63 -11.47
N ASN A 73 7.69 -3.49 -11.00
CA ASN A 73 6.66 -2.68 -11.65
C ASN A 73 7.08 -1.21 -11.79
N GLN A 74 7.99 -0.73 -10.95
CA GLN A 74 8.54 0.62 -11.04
C GLN A 74 9.27 0.87 -12.37
N LEU A 75 9.91 -0.15 -12.95
CA LEU A 75 10.61 -0.04 -14.23
C LEU A 75 9.64 0.23 -15.39
N PHE A 76 8.40 -0.24 -15.27
CA PHE A 76 7.35 -0.06 -16.27
C PHE A 76 6.45 1.15 -15.97
N ALA A 77 6.85 2.03 -15.06
CA ALA A 77 6.08 3.23 -14.71
C ALA A 77 5.61 4.07 -15.92
N PRO A 78 6.40 4.24 -17.01
CA PRO A 78 5.95 4.97 -18.20
C PRO A 78 4.81 4.31 -19.00
N ILE A 79 4.57 3.01 -18.83
CA ILE A 79 3.45 2.29 -19.48
C ILE A 79 2.17 2.51 -18.67
N PHE A 80 2.34 2.60 -17.36
CA PHE A 80 1.32 2.79 -16.35
C PHE A 80 0.86 4.25 -16.24
N VAL A 81 0.57 4.90 -17.37
CA VAL A 81 0.02 6.26 -17.41
C VAL A 81 -1.45 6.34 -17.00
N ALA A 82 -1.95 7.57 -16.86
CA ALA A 82 -3.38 7.83 -16.73
C ALA A 82 -4.14 7.17 -17.91
N GLY A 83 -5.23 6.47 -17.62
CA GLY A 83 -6.02 5.76 -18.63
C GLY A 83 -5.53 4.35 -19.00
N PHE A 84 -4.37 3.89 -18.51
CA PHE A 84 -3.86 2.54 -18.81
C PHE A 84 -4.91 1.44 -18.58
N TYR A 85 -5.55 1.42 -17.41
CA TYR A 85 -6.54 0.39 -17.08
C TYR A 85 -7.76 0.42 -18.00
N TYR A 86 -8.29 1.62 -18.28
CA TYR A 86 -9.43 1.81 -19.18
C TYR A 86 -9.08 1.37 -20.61
N LYS A 87 -7.91 1.73 -21.12
CA LYS A 87 -7.49 1.41 -22.49
C LYS A 87 -7.12 -0.07 -22.66
N THR A 88 -6.51 -0.69 -21.65
CA THR A 88 -5.94 -2.04 -21.76
C THR A 88 -6.94 -3.12 -21.40
N PHE A 89 -7.75 -2.90 -20.36
CA PHE A 89 -8.65 -3.93 -19.87
C PHE A 89 -10.08 -3.70 -20.29
N MET A 90 -10.60 -2.47 -20.32
CA MET A 90 -12.00 -2.23 -20.69
C MET A 90 -12.25 -2.20 -22.21
N TRP A 91 -11.21 -2.39 -23.02
CA TRP A 91 -11.30 -2.47 -24.47
C TRP A 91 -10.57 -3.73 -25.00
N PRO A 92 -11.09 -4.39 -26.05
CA PRO A 92 -12.39 -4.14 -26.69
C PRO A 92 -13.56 -4.66 -25.85
N ALA A 93 -14.68 -3.93 -25.87
CA ALA A 93 -15.89 -4.26 -25.13
C ALA A 93 -16.44 -5.66 -25.43
N LYS A 94 -16.06 -6.27 -26.56
CA LYS A 94 -16.47 -7.63 -26.95
C LYS A 94 -15.95 -8.74 -26.02
N PHE A 95 -14.98 -8.45 -25.15
CA PHE A 95 -14.45 -9.41 -24.18
C PHE A 95 -15.07 -9.26 -22.77
N TRP A 96 -16.11 -8.43 -22.64
CA TRP A 96 -16.87 -8.20 -21.40
C TRP A 96 -18.35 -8.46 -21.60
#